data_AF-A0A537ZXH5-F1
#
_entry.id   AF-A0A537ZXH5-F1
#
_cell.length_a   1.000
_cell.length_b   1.000
_cell.length_c   1.000
_cell.angle_alpha   90.00
_cell.angle_beta   90.00
_cell.angle_gamma   90.00
#
_symmetry.space_group_name_H-M   'P 1'
#
loop_
_entity.id
_entity.type
_entity.pdbx_description
1 polymer ?
#
loop_
_entity_poly.entity_id
_entity_poly.type
_entity_poly.pdbx_seq_one_letter_code
_entity_poly.pdbx_strand_id
1 'polypeptide(L)'
;MARKPLRSQLNQIRAWVRQGRTDAWIAHQLDVPASELREFRRRHELSAEDEEAGDLELRDEIEAEIEQATRDEETAAEEESEKPEEESEEKPEAEDGEEAEGDRPRRRRRRRRGGGGRSGAAMQATFDHGADDGFGLWLDPAVEDDPVYSEHWAGHRQVEVTIEPDRIVIRRA
;
A
#
# COMPACT_ATOMS: atom_id res chain seq x y z
N MET A 1 29.01 0.45 20.40
CA MET A 1 29.60 0.52 19.04
C MET A 1 29.22 1.87 18.45
N ALA A 2 30.10 2.52 17.67
CA ALA A 2 29.75 3.80 17.07
C ALA A 2 28.62 3.60 16.05
N ARG A 3 27.53 4.37 16.18
CA ARG A 3 26.42 4.37 15.22
C ARG A 3 26.97 4.76 13.85
N LYS A 4 26.67 3.97 12.83
CA LYS A 4 27.05 4.30 11.46
C LYS A 4 26.19 5.47 10.99
N PRO A 5 26.74 6.43 10.24
CA PRO A 5 25.95 7.54 9.72
C PRO A 5 24.91 7.01 8.72
N LEU A 6 23.68 7.52 8.79
CA LEU A 6 22.55 7.11 7.92
C LEU A 6 22.91 7.14 6.42
N ARG A 7 23.73 8.10 6.00
CA ARG A 7 24.22 8.20 4.61
C ARG A 7 24.99 6.95 4.16
N SER A 8 25.76 6.32 5.04
CA SER A 8 26.50 5.09 4.72
C SER A 8 25.57 3.88 4.57
N GLN A 9 24.33 3.97 5.05
CA GLN A 9 23.34 2.89 5.06
C GLN A 9 22.20 3.14 4.07
N LEU A 10 22.34 4.10 3.16
CA LEU A 10 21.29 4.50 2.20
C LEU A 10 20.73 3.32 1.41
N ASN A 11 21.60 2.47 0.86
CA ASN A 11 21.19 1.31 0.08
C ASN A 11 20.45 0.26 0.93
N GLN A 12 20.84 0.12 2.21
CA GLN A 12 20.19 -0.78 3.16
C GLN A 12 18.77 -0.28 3.50
N ILE A 13 18.63 1.03 3.74
CA ILE A 13 17.34 1.68 3.97
C ILE A 13 16.44 1.52 2.74
N ARG A 14 16.95 1.74 1.53
CA ARG A 14 16.19 1.56 0.27
C ARG A 14 15.67 0.14 0.09
N ALA A 15 16.50 -0.86 0.37
CA ALA A 15 16.11 -2.27 0.28
C ALA A 15 14.98 -2.61 1.26
N TRP A 16 15.05 -2.11 2.50
CA TRP A 16 14.01 -2.33 3.50
C TRP A 16 12.71 -1.61 3.17
N VAL A 17 12.78 -0.39 2.63
CA VAL A 17 11.59 0.34 2.16
C VAL A 17 10.88 -0.42 1.03
N ARG A 18 11.62 -0.97 0.05
CA ARG A 18 11.04 -1.83 -1.00
C ARG A 18 10.42 -3.12 -0.46
N GLN A 19 10.95 -3.65 0.63
CA GLN A 19 10.37 -4.80 1.31
C GLN A 19 9.13 -4.44 2.14
N GLY A 20 8.67 -3.18 2.11
CA GLY A 20 7.51 -2.71 2.86
C GLY A 20 7.77 -2.54 4.36
N ARG A 21 9.03 -2.50 4.80
CA ARG A 21 9.37 -2.27 6.21
C ARG A 21 9.08 -0.81 6.59
N THR A 22 8.50 -0.62 7.78
CA THR A 22 8.10 0.71 8.26
C THR A 22 9.28 1.49 8.82
N ASP A 23 9.17 2.82 8.80
CA ASP A 23 10.19 3.72 9.35
C ASP A 23 10.50 3.42 10.83
N ALA A 24 9.50 3.01 11.63
CA ALA A 24 9.71 2.66 13.03
C ALA A 24 10.59 1.41 13.19
N TRP A 25 10.40 0.40 12.34
CA TRP A 25 11.22 -0.82 12.33
C TRP A 25 12.66 -0.54 11.88
N ILE A 26 12.82 0.23 10.78
CA ILE A 26 14.14 0.59 10.26
C ILE A 26 14.90 1.45 11.28
N ALA A 27 14.22 2.41 11.90
CA ALA A 27 14.78 3.30 12.92
C ALA A 27 15.29 2.52 14.14
N HIS A 28 14.52 1.54 14.62
CA HIS A 28 14.94 0.64 15.68
C HIS A 28 16.20 -0.15 15.31
N GLN A 29 16.28 -0.69 14.08
CA GLN A 29 17.46 -1.45 13.65
C GLN A 29 18.72 -0.60 13.49
N LEU A 30 18.56 0.66 13.13
CA LEU A 30 19.69 1.58 12.98
C LEU A 30 20.07 2.26 14.31
N ASP A 31 19.29 2.06 15.37
CA ASP A 31 19.42 2.75 16.66
C ASP A 31 19.35 4.28 16.48
N VAL A 32 18.37 4.73 15.68
CA VAL A 32 18.12 6.13 15.30
C VAL A 32 16.65 6.47 15.58
N PRO A 33 16.28 7.70 15.98
CA PRO A 33 14.87 8.05 16.12
C PRO A 33 14.11 8.00 14.79
N ALA A 34 12.85 7.56 14.84
CA ALA A 34 12.00 7.43 13.66
C ALA A 34 11.73 8.77 12.95
N SER A 35 11.74 9.89 13.68
CA SER A 35 11.64 11.24 13.11
C SER A 35 12.84 11.59 12.23
N GLU A 36 14.06 11.25 12.66
CA GLU A 36 15.28 11.48 11.88
C GLU A 36 15.31 10.62 10.63
N LEU A 37 14.85 9.37 10.72
CA LEU A 37 14.70 8.52 9.54
C LEU A 37 13.66 9.08 8.55
N ARG A 38 12.52 9.60 9.04
CA ARG A 38 11.49 10.24 8.20
C ARG A 38 12.04 11.47 7.47
N GLU A 39 12.81 12.31 8.16
CA GLU A 39 13.47 13.46 7.54
C GLU A 39 14.54 13.05 6.52
N PHE A 40 15.32 12.01 6.85
CA PHE A 40 16.32 11.44 5.95
C PHE A 40 15.68 10.89 4.68
N ARG A 41 14.56 10.16 4.82
CA ARG A 41 13.78 9.60 3.72
C ARG A 41 13.20 10.70 2.82
N ARG A 42 12.65 11.76 3.41
CA ARG A 42 12.16 12.95 2.69
C ARG A 42 13.26 13.67 1.93
N ARG A 43 14.47 13.76 2.51
CA ARG A 43 15.63 14.40 1.88
C ARG A 43 16.21 13.59 0.72
N HIS A 44 16.01 12.27 0.74
CA HIS A 44 16.55 11.34 -0.24
C HIS A 44 15.48 10.75 -1.18
N GLU A 45 14.24 11.28 -1.15
CA GLU A 45 13.12 10.86 -2.01
C GLU A 45 12.89 9.34 -1.98
N LEU A 46 13.04 8.74 -0.80
CA LEU A 46 12.93 7.28 -0.61
C LEU A 46 11.49 6.90 -0.19
N SER A 47 10.48 7.26 -0.97
CA SER A 47 9.11 6.80 -0.70
C SER A 47 8.79 5.52 -1.48
N ALA A 48 8.02 4.63 -0.85
CA ALA A 48 7.51 3.44 -1.54
C ALA A 48 6.54 3.84 -2.67
N GLU A 49 5.86 4.98 -2.49
CA GLU A 49 4.89 5.53 -3.43
C GLU A 49 5.55 6.20 -4.65
N ASP A 50 6.75 6.78 -4.52
CA ASP A 50 7.45 7.44 -5.64
C ASP A 50 8.09 6.41 -6.60
N GLU A 51 8.59 5.28 -6.07
CA GLU A 51 9.05 4.18 -6.93
C GLU A 51 7.86 3.42 -7.54
N GLU A 52 6.75 3.24 -6.81
CA GLU A 52 5.53 2.64 -7.38
C GLU A 52 4.90 3.55 -8.45
N ALA A 53 4.89 4.88 -8.24
CA ALA A 53 4.48 5.83 -9.27
C ALA A 53 5.38 5.78 -10.50
N GLY A 54 6.71 5.69 -10.32
CA GLY A 54 7.65 5.53 -11.43
C GLY A 54 7.51 4.19 -12.16
N ASP A 55 7.21 3.10 -11.44
CA ASP A 55 6.98 1.77 -12.03
C ASP A 55 5.65 1.73 -12.82
N LEU A 56 4.63 2.44 -12.35
CA LEU A 56 3.38 2.65 -13.08
C LEU A 56 3.60 3.49 -14.35
N GLU A 57 4.35 4.59 -14.28
CA GLU A 57 4.69 5.40 -15.46
C GLU A 57 5.47 4.60 -16.52
N LEU A 58 6.46 3.80 -16.09
CA LEU A 58 7.21 2.90 -16.99
C LEU A 58 6.33 1.80 -17.60
N ARG A 59 5.40 1.25 -16.82
CA ARG A 59 4.45 0.24 -17.30
C ARG A 59 3.51 0.82 -18.36
N ASP A 60 3.03 2.05 -18.16
CA ASP A 60 2.18 2.74 -19.13
C ASP A 60 2.94 3.04 -20.45
N GLU A 61 4.23 3.40 -20.37
CA GLU A 61 5.09 3.58 -21.55
C GLU A 61 5.29 2.27 -22.33
N ILE A 62 5.55 1.16 -21.63
CA ILE A 62 5.73 -0.16 -22.26
C ILE A 62 4.43 -0.64 -22.91
N GLU A 63 3.27 -0.41 -22.27
CA GLU A 63 1.97 -0.80 -22.84
C GLU A 63 1.67 0.00 -24.12
N ALA A 64 2.01 1.29 -24.16
CA ALA A 64 1.89 2.11 -25.36
C ALA A 64 2.83 1.65 -26.49
N GLU A 65 4.06 1.24 -26.18
CA GLU A 65 5.01 0.72 -27.17
C GLU A 65 4.52 -0.62 -27.76
N ILE A 66 3.95 -1.50 -26.94
CA ILE A 66 3.36 -2.76 -27.39
C ILE A 66 2.14 -2.49 -28.29
N GLU A 67 1.24 -1.58 -27.92
CA GLU A 67 0.08 -1.23 -28.75
C GLU A 67 0.53 -0.67 -30.12
N GLN A 68 1.54 0.22 -30.12
CA GLN A 68 2.08 0.76 -31.36
C GLN A 68 2.71 -0.33 -32.23
N ALA A 69 3.49 -1.24 -31.64
CA ALA A 69 4.08 -2.35 -32.38
C ALA A 69 3.00 -3.28 -32.97
N THR A 70 1.93 -3.57 -32.23
CA THR A 70 0.82 -4.39 -32.75
C THR A 70 0.06 -3.70 -33.88
N ARG A 71 -0.12 -2.37 -33.80
CA ARG A 71 -0.74 -1.58 -34.87
C ARG A 71 0.13 -1.57 -36.13
N ASP A 72 1.43 -1.37 -35.98
CA ASP A 72 2.36 -1.37 -37.10
C ASP A 72 2.39 -2.76 -37.79
N GLU A 73 2.34 -3.85 -37.01
CA GLU A 73 2.24 -5.23 -37.53
C GLU A 73 0.91 -5.48 -38.25
N GLU A 74 -0.21 -4.99 -37.73
CA GLU A 74 -1.53 -5.06 -38.37
C GLU A 74 -1.55 -4.29 -39.69
N THR A 75 -0.99 -3.07 -39.73
CA THR A 75 -0.89 -2.28 -40.97
C THR A 75 0.02 -2.94 -42.00
N ALA A 76 1.13 -3.55 -41.58
CA ALA A 76 2.02 -4.29 -42.47
C ALA A 76 1.34 -5.57 -43.03
N ALA A 77 0.53 -6.25 -42.21
CA ALA A 77 -0.26 -7.40 -42.65
C ALA A 77 -1.40 -7.01 -43.60
N GLU A 78 -2.05 -5.86 -43.39
CA GLU A 78 -3.03 -5.28 -44.32
C GLU A 78 -2.36 -4.88 -45.65
N GLU A 79 -1.22 -4.19 -45.62
CA GLU A 79 -0.45 -3.83 -46.83
C GLU A 79 0.07 -5.06 -47.60
N GLU A 80 0.40 -6.16 -46.90
CA GLU A 80 0.75 -7.44 -47.51
C GLU A 80 -0.47 -8.15 -48.13
N SER A 81 -1.65 -7.98 -47.52
CA SER A 81 -2.93 -8.52 -48.01
C SER A 81 -3.56 -7.67 -49.14
N GLU A 82 -3.10 -6.43 -49.35
CA GLU A 82 -3.59 -5.51 -50.39
C GLU A 82 -2.95 -5.73 -51.78
N LYS A 83 -2.14 -6.79 -51.96
CA LYS A 83 -1.87 -7.33 -53.30
C LYS A 83 -3.17 -7.92 -53.86
N PRO A 84 -3.58 -7.58 -55.11
CA PRO A 84 -4.96 -7.75 -55.52
C PRO A 84 -5.29 -9.23 -55.74
N GLU A 85 -6.04 -9.82 -54.82
CA GLU A 85 -7.00 -10.87 -55.14
C GLU A 85 -8.40 -10.26 -55.20
N GLU A 86 -9.02 -10.53 -56.33
CA GLU A 86 -10.29 -10.01 -56.81
C GLU A 86 -11.47 -10.71 -56.10
N GLU A 87 -12.45 -9.91 -55.67
CA GLU A 87 -13.90 -10.22 -55.61
C GLU A 87 -14.43 -11.19 -54.53
N SER A 88 -15.16 -10.66 -53.53
CA SER A 88 -16.64 -10.68 -53.53
C SER A 88 -17.24 -10.17 -52.22
N GLU A 89 -18.24 -9.30 -52.37
CA GLU A 89 -19.14 -8.72 -51.38
C GLU A 89 -19.97 -9.78 -50.64
N GLU A 90 -20.39 -9.51 -49.38
CA GLU A 90 -21.78 -9.17 -49.03
C GLU A 90 -21.87 -8.71 -47.55
N LYS A 91 -22.81 -7.81 -47.27
CA LYS A 91 -23.05 -7.09 -46.00
C LYS A 91 -24.56 -7.27 -45.66
N PRO A 92 -25.08 -6.68 -44.57
CA PRO A 92 -25.23 -7.17 -43.20
C PRO A 92 -26.70 -7.44 -42.81
N GLU A 93 -26.99 -7.97 -41.62
CA GLU A 93 -28.32 -7.81 -40.99
C GLU A 93 -28.21 -7.47 -39.49
N ALA A 94 -29.15 -6.64 -39.06
CA ALA A 94 -29.28 -5.93 -37.80
C ALA A 94 -30.51 -6.40 -37.01
N GLU A 95 -30.52 -6.20 -35.69
CA GLU A 95 -31.64 -5.80 -34.81
C GLU A 95 -31.19 -6.03 -33.36
N ASP A 96 -31.05 -5.01 -32.50
CA ASP A 96 -32.06 -4.14 -31.86
C ASP A 96 -32.68 -4.75 -30.58
N GLY A 97 -32.87 -3.91 -29.54
CA GLY A 97 -33.65 -4.27 -28.34
C GLY A 97 -33.12 -3.85 -26.96
N GLU A 98 -33.11 -2.54 -26.67
CA GLU A 98 -33.58 -1.82 -25.46
C GLU A 98 -33.89 -2.62 -24.15
N GLU A 99 -33.34 -2.30 -22.96
CA GLU A 99 -33.70 -1.27 -21.95
C GLU A 99 -34.19 -1.87 -20.60
N ALA A 100 -34.28 -1.00 -19.57
CA ALA A 100 -34.86 -1.13 -18.21
C ALA A 100 -33.89 -1.61 -17.10
N GLU A 101 -33.24 -0.75 -16.30
CA GLU A 101 -33.75 0.23 -15.31
C GLU A 101 -34.40 -0.39 -14.05
N GLY A 102 -33.92 0.07 -12.87
CA GLY A 102 -34.58 -0.06 -11.57
C GLY A 102 -33.89 -1.08 -10.64
N ASP A 103 -33.67 -0.86 -9.34
CA ASP A 103 -34.07 0.21 -8.44
C ASP A 103 -33.19 0.09 -7.17
N ARG A 104 -32.69 1.22 -6.66
CA ARG A 104 -31.85 1.28 -5.45
C ARG A 104 -32.67 1.81 -4.28
N PRO A 105 -32.97 1.03 -3.23
CA PRO A 105 -33.49 1.63 -2.01
C PRO A 105 -32.35 2.11 -1.10
N ARG A 106 -32.17 3.44 -1.13
CA ARG A 106 -31.45 4.23 -0.12
C ARG A 106 -32.03 3.96 1.26
N ARG A 107 -31.23 3.43 2.20
CA ARG A 107 -31.57 3.42 3.63
C ARG A 107 -30.79 4.47 4.43
N ARG A 108 -31.61 5.24 5.14
CA ARG A 108 -31.34 6.43 5.95
C ARG A 108 -30.46 6.15 7.17
N ARG A 109 -29.54 7.09 7.39
CA ARG A 109 -29.17 7.77 8.65
C ARG A 109 -29.29 6.95 9.96
N ARG A 110 -28.15 6.77 10.63
CA ARG A 110 -28.07 7.00 12.08
C ARG A 110 -26.89 7.91 12.41
N ARG A 111 -27.22 9.15 12.79
CA ARG A 111 -26.36 10.01 13.60
C ARG A 111 -26.24 9.37 14.99
N ARG A 112 -25.03 8.96 15.38
CA ARG A 112 -24.59 8.88 16.79
C ARG A 112 -23.50 9.94 16.91
N ARG A 113 -23.81 11.14 17.40
CA ARG A 113 -23.87 11.52 18.83
C ARG A 113 -22.60 11.10 19.57
N GLY A 114 -21.64 12.04 19.59
CA GLY A 114 -20.82 12.38 20.75
C GLY A 114 -20.02 11.26 21.38
N GLY A 115 -18.79 11.10 20.92
CA GLY A 115 -17.69 10.60 21.74
C GLY A 115 -16.53 11.56 21.54
N GLY A 116 -16.40 12.55 22.42
CA GLY A 116 -15.22 13.40 22.49
C GLY A 116 -14.05 12.54 22.93
N GLY A 117 -13.42 11.85 21.98
CA GLY A 117 -12.13 11.24 22.18
C GLY A 117 -11.12 12.37 22.33
N ARG A 118 -10.49 12.47 23.50
CA ARG A 118 -9.20 13.14 23.62
C ARG A 118 -8.36 12.62 22.46
N SER A 119 -7.98 13.51 21.56
CA SER A 119 -7.06 13.19 20.47
C SER A 119 -5.69 12.98 21.09
N GLY A 120 -5.49 11.85 21.77
CA GLY A 120 -4.16 11.29 21.94
C GLY A 120 -3.59 11.12 20.54
N ALA A 121 -2.33 11.48 20.36
CA ALA A 121 -1.64 11.27 19.10
C ALA A 121 -1.94 9.85 18.61
N ALA A 122 -2.29 9.69 17.34
CA ALA A 122 -2.56 8.37 16.78
C ALA A 122 -1.25 7.57 16.82
N MET A 123 -1.06 6.80 17.89
CA MET A 123 0.10 5.93 18.07
C MET A 123 0.01 4.81 17.05
N GLN A 124 1.11 4.57 16.34
CA GLN A 124 1.16 3.61 15.25
C GLN A 124 1.50 2.24 15.81
N ALA A 125 0.92 1.20 15.22
CA ALA A 125 1.30 -0.17 15.48
C ALA A 125 1.50 -0.88 14.15
N THR A 126 2.53 -1.73 14.06
CA THR A 126 2.81 -2.54 12.87
C THR A 126 2.61 -4.01 13.23
N PHE A 127 1.90 -4.72 12.36
CA PHE A 127 1.82 -6.18 12.42
C PHE A 127 2.93 -6.75 11.56
N ASP A 128 3.86 -7.48 12.19
CA ASP A 128 4.99 -8.11 11.52
C ASP A 128 4.72 -9.60 11.33
N HIS A 129 5.02 -10.05 10.11
CA HIS A 129 4.86 -11.43 9.68
C HIS A 129 6.21 -11.94 9.21
N GLY A 130 6.93 -12.64 10.08
CA GLY A 130 8.05 -13.46 9.65
C GLY A 130 7.52 -14.85 9.34
N ALA A 131 7.74 -15.35 8.11
CA ALA A 131 7.37 -16.73 7.74
C ALA A 131 7.98 -17.77 8.71
N ASP A 132 9.15 -17.46 9.28
CA ASP A 132 9.86 -18.30 10.25
C ASP A 132 9.86 -17.74 11.69
N ASP A 133 9.64 -16.44 11.88
CA ASP A 133 9.72 -15.74 13.19
C ASP A 133 8.36 -15.55 13.89
N GLY A 134 7.26 -15.95 13.25
CA GLY A 134 5.90 -15.85 13.81
C GLY A 134 5.27 -14.46 13.65
N PHE A 135 4.19 -14.25 14.40
CA PHE A 135 3.38 -13.02 14.34
C PHE A 135 3.76 -12.09 15.50
N GLY A 136 4.18 -10.87 15.18
CA GLY A 136 4.56 -9.85 16.16
C GLY A 136 3.72 -8.58 16.03
N LEU A 137 3.36 -7.96 17.16
CA LEU A 137 2.79 -6.62 17.19
C LEU A 137 3.80 -5.65 17.80
N TRP A 138 4.18 -4.65 17.03
CA TRP A 138 5.12 -3.60 17.47
C TRP A 138 4.36 -2.30 17.67
N LEU A 139 4.53 -1.70 18.83
CA LEU A 139 3.95 -0.40 19.18
C LEU A 139 5.00 0.69 19.01
N ASP A 140 4.55 1.91 18.68
CA ASP A 140 5.39 3.11 18.70
C ASP A 140 6.05 3.29 20.08
N PRO A 141 7.37 3.57 20.17
CA PRO A 141 8.05 3.83 21.44
C PRO A 141 7.39 4.93 22.30
N ALA A 142 6.71 5.91 21.68
CA ALA A 142 6.01 6.98 22.40
C ALA A 142 4.89 6.47 23.33
N VAL A 143 4.46 5.20 23.18
CA VAL A 143 3.55 4.53 24.11
C VAL A 143 4.09 4.52 25.55
N GLU A 144 5.41 4.49 25.74
CA GLU A 144 5.99 4.46 27.09
C GLU A 144 5.65 5.71 27.91
N ASP A 145 5.56 6.87 27.25
CA ASP A 145 5.23 8.16 27.86
C ASP A 145 3.72 8.39 28.03
N ASP A 146 2.86 7.48 27.51
CA ASP A 146 1.42 7.61 27.63
C ASP A 146 0.95 7.25 29.06
N PRO A 147 0.26 8.16 29.77
CA PRO A 147 -0.12 7.94 31.16
C PRO A 147 -1.11 6.76 31.33
N VAL A 148 -1.95 6.48 30.32
CA VAL A 148 -2.90 5.35 30.36
C VAL A 148 -2.13 4.04 30.23
N TYR A 149 -1.10 4.00 29.39
CA TYR A 149 -0.21 2.85 29.28
C TYR A 149 0.60 2.65 30.57
N SER A 150 1.22 3.70 31.10
CA SER A 150 2.01 3.59 32.34
C SER A 150 1.16 3.13 33.54
N GLU A 151 -0.08 3.61 33.66
CA GLU A 151 -0.95 3.29 34.80
C GLU A 151 -1.53 1.87 34.72
N HIS A 152 -1.82 1.37 33.53
CA HIS A 152 -2.62 0.14 33.37
C HIS A 152 -1.90 -1.03 32.73
N TRP A 153 -0.77 -0.79 32.04
CA TRP A 153 -0.07 -1.77 31.21
C TRP A 153 1.41 -1.93 31.56
N ALA A 154 2.07 -0.92 32.12
CA ALA A 154 3.48 -1.03 32.50
C ALA A 154 3.72 -2.23 33.44
N GLY A 155 4.66 -3.10 33.05
CA GLY A 155 5.03 -4.30 33.81
C GLY A 155 4.20 -5.56 33.52
N HIS A 156 3.07 -5.46 32.80
CA HIS A 156 2.28 -6.62 32.39
C HIS A 156 2.90 -7.29 31.17
N ARG A 157 3.68 -8.35 31.38
CA ARG A 157 4.33 -9.12 30.30
C ARG A 157 3.43 -10.18 29.66
N GLN A 158 2.40 -10.63 30.38
CA GLN A 158 1.48 -11.64 29.89
C GLN A 158 0.18 -10.96 29.42
N VAL A 159 -0.16 -11.19 28.16
CA VAL A 159 -1.35 -10.63 27.52
C VAL A 159 -2.12 -11.73 26.79
N GLU A 160 -3.44 -11.61 26.80
CA GLU A 160 -4.34 -12.41 25.97
C GLU A 160 -4.67 -11.63 24.70
N VAL A 161 -4.55 -12.28 23.55
CA VAL A 161 -4.85 -11.68 22.24
C VAL A 161 -6.03 -12.40 21.62
N THR A 162 -7.09 -11.66 21.28
CA THR A 162 -8.25 -12.16 20.56
C THR A 162 -8.33 -11.49 19.19
N ILE A 163 -8.44 -12.30 18.13
CA ILE A 163 -8.60 -11.82 16.76
C ILE A 163 -10.09 -11.92 16.40
N GLU A 164 -10.70 -10.77 16.13
CA GLU A 164 -12.08 -10.65 15.63
C GLU A 164 -12.06 -10.23 14.15
N PRO A 165 -13.17 -10.40 13.40
CA PRO A 165 -13.19 -10.06 11.97
C PRO A 165 -12.88 -8.59 11.64
N ASP A 166 -13.18 -7.66 12.56
CA ASP A 166 -13.04 -6.22 12.36
C ASP A 166 -11.98 -5.57 13.26
N ARG A 167 -11.36 -6.33 14.19
CA ARG A 167 -10.41 -5.78 15.18
C ARG A 167 -9.54 -6.85 15.83
N ILE A 168 -8.42 -6.41 16.38
CA ILE A 168 -7.59 -7.22 17.31
C ILE A 168 -7.75 -6.63 18.71
N VAL A 169 -8.09 -7.48 19.68
CA VAL A 169 -8.27 -7.08 21.08
C VAL A 169 -7.14 -7.67 21.91
N ILE A 170 -6.45 -6.81 22.66
CA ILE A 170 -5.40 -7.19 23.60
C ILE A 170 -5.91 -6.95 25.00
N ARG A 171 -5.79 -7.93 25.87
CA ARG A 171 -6.17 -7.84 27.29
C ARG A 171 -4.98 -8.23 28.15
N ARG A 172 -4.81 -7.56 29.28
CA ARG A 172 -3.92 -8.04 30.33
C ARG A 172 -4.49 -9.33 30.94
N ALA A 173 -3.62 -10.28 31.25
CA ALA A 173 -3.98 -11.49 31.99
C ALA A 173 -4.28 -11.18 33.46
#